data_AF-A0A9Q0P769-F1
#
_entry.id   AF-A0A9Q0P769-F1
#
_cell.length_a   1.000
_cell.length_b   1.000
_cell.length_c   1.000
_cell.angle_alpha   90.00
_cell.angle_beta   90.00
_cell.angle_gamma   90.00
#
_symmetry.space_group_name_H-M   'P 1'
#
loop_
_entity.id
_entity.type
_entity.pdbx_description
1 polymer ?
#
loop_
_entity_poly.entity_id
_entity_poly.type
_entity_poly.pdbx_seq_one_letter_code
_entity_poly.pdbx_strand_id
1 'polypeptide(L)'
;MYLLLMAITLKFRVTDYHSNTFEAIKSAMQLDDMRDCIGIGGSWNEFVEYLVASLKAEDVKLVLEKLSNSDDVAYAKLVAQKSKGMPLISISLTKLLDNAARDCMANMSFGLFKAFKYMKNMVVQEKEHSLQLTKIISAEKERSENIQRQLGKRQKLEKMNSSDKLDVSGPPASNGAQNSPDKLAGRDPASTKATNRVVEQGKSEGCLTSGYRR
;
A
#
# COMPACT_ATOMS: atom_id res chain seq x y z
N MET A 1 22.40 -25.47 15.29
CA MET A 1 21.50 -24.76 14.35
C MET A 1 20.03 -25.19 14.53
N TYR A 2 19.71 -26.49 14.58
CA TYR A 2 18.33 -26.98 14.81
C TYR A 2 17.67 -26.48 16.12
N LEU A 3 18.42 -26.37 17.21
CA LEU A 3 17.93 -25.79 18.48
C LEU A 3 17.48 -24.33 18.36
N LEU A 4 18.05 -23.54 17.45
CA LEU A 4 17.69 -22.13 17.26
C LEU A 4 16.38 -22.00 16.46
N LEU A 5 16.16 -22.88 15.47
CA LEU A 5 14.92 -22.94 14.70
C LEU A 5 13.72 -23.35 15.57
N MET A 6 13.94 -24.17 16.61
CA MET A 6 12.88 -24.52 17.58
C MET A 6 12.50 -23.36 18.51
N ALA A 7 13.34 -22.33 18.63
CA ALA A 7 13.07 -21.17 19.49
C ALA A 7 12.26 -20.06 18.79
N ILE A 8 12.21 -20.06 17.46
CA ILE A 8 11.46 -19.07 16.69
C ILE A 8 9.99 -19.45 16.72
N THR A 9 9.19 -18.60 17.34
CA THR A 9 7.73 -18.75 17.43
C THR A 9 7.03 -17.48 16.99
N LEU A 10 5.89 -17.64 16.31
CA LEU A 10 4.97 -16.55 15.99
C LEU A 10 3.75 -16.66 16.91
N LYS A 11 3.38 -15.53 17.51
CA LYS A 11 2.22 -15.44 18.41
C LYS A 11 1.10 -14.67 17.73
N PHE A 12 -0.08 -15.27 17.67
CA PHE A 12 -1.32 -14.64 17.27
C PHE A 12 -2.11 -14.32 18.53
N ARG A 13 -2.49 -13.06 18.70
CA ARG A 13 -3.23 -12.58 19.87
C ARG A 13 -4.40 -11.75 19.43
N VAL A 14 -5.57 -12.04 19.99
CA VAL A 14 -6.81 -11.32 19.73
C VAL A 14 -7.45 -11.01 21.06
N THR A 15 -7.85 -9.76 21.29
CA THR A 15 -8.45 -9.36 22.55
C THR A 15 -9.52 -8.29 22.33
N ASP A 16 -10.60 -8.37 23.11
CA ASP A 16 -11.60 -7.32 23.26
C ASP A 16 -11.22 -6.29 24.34
N TYR A 17 -10.03 -6.42 24.94
CA TYR A 17 -9.55 -5.66 26.09
C TYR A 17 -10.45 -5.75 27.33
N HIS A 18 -11.26 -6.80 27.42
CA HIS A 18 -12.18 -7.03 28.53
C HIS A 18 -12.15 -8.50 28.98
N SER A 19 -13.07 -9.32 28.48
CA SER A 19 -13.30 -10.69 28.96
C SER A 19 -12.74 -11.76 28.03
N ASN A 20 -12.44 -11.42 26.78
CA ASN A 20 -12.03 -12.38 25.77
C ASN A 20 -10.67 -12.02 25.23
N THR A 21 -9.68 -12.81 25.63
CA THR A 21 -8.34 -12.76 25.07
C THR A 21 -7.98 -14.16 24.61
N PHE A 22 -7.55 -14.28 23.35
CA PHE A 22 -7.20 -15.55 22.73
C PHE A 22 -5.76 -15.53 22.23
N GLU A 23 -5.08 -16.66 22.31
CA GLU A 23 -3.72 -16.83 21.83
C GLU A 23 -3.57 -18.11 21.01
N ALA A 24 -2.73 -18.04 19.97
CA ALA A 24 -2.05 -19.19 19.42
C ALA A 24 -0.56 -18.91 19.27
N ILE A 25 0.24 -19.90 19.58
CA ILE A 25 1.68 -19.89 19.35
C ILE A 25 1.97 -20.94 18.28
N LYS A 26 2.65 -20.52 17.22
CA LYS A 26 3.07 -21.40 16.12
C LYS A 26 4.59 -21.44 16.06
N SER A 27 5.17 -22.64 16.10
CA SER A 27 6.59 -22.84 15.82
C SER A 27 6.89 -22.65 14.34
N ALA A 28 8.17 -22.49 14.00
CA ALA A 28 8.60 -22.42 12.60
C ALA A 28 8.08 -23.63 11.77
N MET A 29 8.14 -24.85 12.31
CA MET A 29 7.60 -26.05 11.65
C MET A 29 6.09 -25.95 11.42
N GLN A 30 5.32 -25.54 12.42
CA GLN A 30 3.87 -25.41 12.27
C GLN A 30 3.47 -24.32 11.28
N LEU A 31 4.31 -23.29 11.12
CA LEU A 31 4.12 -22.25 10.11
C LEU A 31 4.45 -22.77 8.71
N ASP A 32 5.46 -23.63 8.57
CA ASP A 32 5.81 -24.31 7.32
C ASP A 32 4.70 -25.27 6.87
N ASP A 33 4.22 -26.11 7.79
CA ASP A 33 3.06 -26.97 7.57
C ASP A 33 1.83 -26.13 7.16
N MET A 34 1.63 -24.98 7.80
CA MET A 34 0.53 -24.08 7.48
C MET A 34 0.68 -23.46 6.08
N ARG A 35 1.89 -23.05 5.68
CA ARG A 35 2.16 -22.56 4.32
C ARG A 35 1.78 -23.61 3.28
N ASP A 36 2.19 -24.84 3.51
CA ASP A 36 1.96 -25.95 2.60
C ASP A 36 0.46 -26.30 2.54
N CYS A 37 -0.25 -26.27 3.68
CA CYS A 37 -1.70 -26.48 3.75
C CYS A 37 -2.51 -25.39 3.03
N ILE A 38 -2.08 -24.14 3.12
CA ILE A 38 -2.74 -23.02 2.42
C ILE A 38 -2.43 -23.09 0.91
N GLY A 39 -1.31 -23.70 0.51
CA GLY A 39 -0.88 -23.79 -0.87
C GLY A 39 -0.23 -22.51 -1.40
N ILE A 40 0.39 -21.72 -0.51
CA ILE A 40 1.21 -20.57 -0.93
C ILE A 40 2.61 -21.08 -1.27
N GLY A 41 2.92 -21.15 -2.56
CA GLY A 41 4.27 -21.44 -3.03
C GLY A 41 5.22 -20.25 -2.84
N GLY A 42 6.51 -20.47 -3.14
CA GLY A 42 7.53 -19.43 -3.13
C GLY A 42 8.39 -19.43 -1.86
N SER A 43 8.97 -18.28 -1.56
CA SER A 43 9.89 -18.08 -0.46
C SER A 43 9.18 -17.90 0.89
N TRP A 44 9.92 -18.07 1.98
CA TRP A 44 9.41 -17.80 3.33
C TRP A 44 8.93 -16.35 3.50
N ASN A 45 9.62 -15.39 2.88
CA ASN A 45 9.26 -13.99 2.96
C ASN A 45 7.90 -13.73 2.29
N GLU A 46 7.65 -14.30 1.10
CA GLU A 46 6.37 -14.18 0.41
C GLU A 46 5.22 -14.76 1.24
N PHE A 47 5.46 -15.87 1.93
CA PHE A 47 4.48 -16.44 2.86
C PHE A 47 4.19 -15.51 4.05
N VAL A 48 5.21 -14.94 4.68
CA VAL A 48 5.04 -13.99 5.80
C VAL A 48 4.33 -12.72 5.33
N GLU A 49 4.69 -12.19 4.16
CA GLU A 49 4.01 -11.05 3.55
C GLU A 49 2.55 -11.37 3.25
N TYR A 50 2.26 -12.57 2.75
CA TYR A 50 0.90 -13.05 2.53
C TYR A 50 0.08 -13.09 3.82
N LEU A 51 0.67 -13.61 4.89
CA LEU A 51 0.05 -13.69 6.21
C LEU A 51 -0.27 -12.29 6.75
N VAL A 52 0.71 -11.38 6.70
CA VAL A 52 0.54 -9.98 7.14
C VAL A 52 -0.52 -9.26 6.31
N ALA A 53 -0.50 -9.42 4.98
CA ALA A 53 -1.48 -8.81 4.08
C ALA A 53 -2.89 -9.35 4.35
N SER A 54 -3.03 -10.65 4.61
CA SER A 54 -4.31 -11.27 4.97
C SER A 54 -4.86 -10.73 6.29
N LEU A 55 -4.02 -10.58 7.31
CA LEU A 55 -4.42 -10.04 8.62
C LEU A 55 -4.67 -8.53 8.63
N LYS A 56 -4.17 -7.81 7.63
CA LYS A 56 -4.45 -6.38 7.41
C LYS A 56 -5.62 -6.13 6.47
N ALA A 57 -6.16 -7.16 5.83
CA ALA A 57 -7.31 -7.04 4.97
C ALA A 57 -8.55 -6.63 5.78
N GLU A 58 -9.53 -6.04 5.12
CA GLU A 58 -10.76 -5.59 5.78
C GLU A 58 -11.65 -6.77 6.20
N ASP A 59 -11.58 -7.91 5.51
CA ASP A 59 -12.45 -9.08 5.75
C ASP A 59 -11.82 -10.12 6.69
N VAL A 60 -11.28 -9.67 7.83
CA VAL A 60 -10.79 -10.55 8.89
C VAL A 60 -11.93 -10.90 9.85
N LYS A 61 -12.17 -12.19 10.06
CA LYS A 61 -13.26 -12.72 10.88
C LYS A 61 -12.71 -13.47 12.09
N LEU A 62 -13.35 -13.25 13.23
CA LEU A 62 -13.14 -14.04 14.44
C LEU A 62 -14.40 -14.86 14.70
N VAL A 63 -14.28 -16.18 14.55
CA VAL A 63 -15.37 -17.12 14.82
C VAL A 63 -15.19 -17.64 16.24
N LEU A 64 -16.17 -17.38 17.11
CA LEU A 64 -16.15 -17.83 18.50
C LEU A 64 -16.79 -19.22 18.60
N GLU A 65 -16.09 -20.16 19.21
CA GLU A 65 -16.56 -21.54 19.39
C GLU A 65 -16.81 -21.78 20.90
N LYS A 66 -18.08 -22.06 21.23
CA LYS A 66 -18.51 -22.40 22.60
C LYS A 66 -18.20 -23.87 22.91
N LEU A 67 -17.94 -24.16 24.17
CA LEU A 67 -17.88 -25.54 24.64
C LEU A 67 -19.32 -26.08 24.76
N SER A 68 -19.57 -27.30 24.33
CA SER A 68 -20.93 -27.87 24.18
C SER A 68 -21.81 -27.84 25.43
N ASN A 69 -21.24 -27.60 26.61
CA ASN A 69 -21.93 -27.60 27.90
C ASN A 69 -21.76 -26.29 28.71
N SER A 70 -21.21 -25.22 28.13
CA SER A 70 -21.09 -23.92 28.82
C SER A 70 -21.42 -22.75 27.89
N ASP A 71 -21.89 -21.66 28.49
CA ASP A 71 -22.05 -20.39 27.77
C ASP A 71 -20.72 -19.66 27.51
N ASP A 72 -19.62 -20.18 28.07
CA ASP A 72 -18.31 -19.59 27.93
C ASP A 72 -17.63 -20.01 26.61
N VAL A 73 -16.97 -19.03 25.99
CA VAL A 73 -16.25 -19.21 24.73
C VAL A 73 -14.86 -19.73 25.04
N ALA A 74 -14.60 -21.02 24.85
CA ALA A 74 -13.30 -21.62 25.14
C ALA A 74 -12.28 -21.42 24.00
N TYR A 75 -12.78 -21.34 22.76
CA TYR A 75 -11.94 -21.30 21.56
C TYR A 75 -12.41 -20.22 20.59
N ALA A 76 -11.48 -19.76 19.75
CA ALA A 76 -11.81 -18.91 18.63
C ALA A 76 -11.02 -19.34 17.40
N LYS A 77 -11.53 -19.02 16.22
CA LYS A 77 -10.84 -19.24 14.95
C LYS A 77 -10.72 -17.91 14.22
N LEU A 78 -9.48 -17.51 13.99
CA LEU A 78 -9.15 -16.34 13.18
C LEU A 78 -9.10 -16.76 11.72
N VAL A 79 -9.98 -16.18 10.92
CA VAL A 79 -10.15 -16.47 9.50
C VAL A 79 -9.88 -15.19 8.72
N ALA A 80 -8.96 -15.25 7.75
CA ALA A 80 -8.65 -14.08 6.94
C ALA A 80 -8.23 -14.46 5.52
N GLN A 81 -8.29 -13.49 4.62
CA GLN A 81 -7.94 -13.66 3.22
C GLN A 81 -7.30 -12.37 2.71
N LYS A 82 -6.18 -12.47 2.00
CA LYS A 82 -5.50 -11.29 1.41
C LYS A 82 -6.41 -10.50 0.47
N SER A 83 -7.17 -11.20 -0.36
CA SER A 83 -8.15 -10.62 -1.29
C SER A 83 -9.06 -11.72 -1.83
N LYS A 84 -10.21 -11.35 -2.38
CA LYS A 84 -11.16 -12.30 -2.98
C LYS A 84 -10.46 -13.19 -4.02
N GLY A 85 -10.65 -14.51 -3.90
CA GLY A 85 -10.06 -15.50 -4.79
C GLY A 85 -8.70 -16.04 -4.34
N MET A 86 -8.09 -15.48 -3.28
CA MET A 86 -6.84 -15.99 -2.72
C MET A 86 -7.07 -17.08 -1.67
N PRO A 87 -6.08 -17.94 -1.34
CA PRO A 87 -6.25 -18.96 -0.31
C PRO A 87 -6.63 -18.40 1.07
N LEU A 88 -7.54 -19.08 1.79
CA LEU A 88 -7.96 -18.64 3.12
C LEU A 88 -6.92 -19.03 4.17
N ILE A 89 -6.62 -18.13 5.11
CA ILE A 89 -5.88 -18.48 6.33
C ILE A 89 -6.87 -18.78 7.46
N SER A 90 -6.61 -19.83 8.22
CA SER A 90 -7.42 -20.21 9.39
C SER A 90 -6.51 -20.60 10.55
N ILE A 91 -6.61 -19.86 11.65
CA ILE A 91 -5.78 -20.06 12.83
C ILE A 91 -6.69 -20.29 14.03
N SER A 92 -6.68 -21.50 14.58
CA SER A 92 -7.35 -21.82 15.85
C SER A 92 -6.59 -21.20 17.02
N LEU A 93 -7.32 -20.55 17.92
CA LEU A 93 -6.86 -19.82 19.09
C LEU A 93 -7.52 -20.39 20.35
N THR A 94 -6.79 -20.38 21.46
CA THR A 94 -7.29 -20.80 22.78
C THR A 94 -7.51 -19.58 23.65
N LYS A 95 -8.61 -19.55 24.42
CA LYS A 95 -8.85 -18.47 25.39
C LYS A 95 -7.80 -18.49 26.48
N LEU A 96 -7.20 -17.34 26.75
CA LEU A 96 -6.34 -17.11 27.90
C LEU A 96 -7.21 -16.83 29.13
N LEU A 97 -6.79 -17.36 30.28
CA LEU A 97 -7.50 -17.20 31.56
C LEU A 97 -6.75 -16.23 32.48
N ASP A 98 -7.52 -15.50 33.29
CA ASP A 98 -7.07 -14.69 34.43
C ASP A 98 -5.81 -13.84 34.16
N ASN A 99 -4.73 -14.14 34.88
CA ASN A 99 -3.48 -13.40 34.83
C ASN A 99 -2.83 -13.46 33.45
N ALA A 100 -2.91 -14.59 32.75
CA ALA A 100 -2.34 -14.71 31.41
C ALA A 100 -3.05 -13.78 30.41
N ALA A 101 -4.38 -13.65 30.52
CA ALA A 101 -5.15 -12.69 29.72
C ALA A 101 -4.78 -11.25 30.08
N ARG A 102 -4.71 -10.93 31.38
CA ARG A 102 -4.36 -9.59 31.87
C ARG A 102 -2.96 -9.17 31.42
N ASP A 103 -1.99 -10.05 31.54
CA ASP A 103 -0.60 -9.82 31.12
C ASP A 103 -0.51 -9.66 29.60
N CYS A 104 -1.25 -10.47 28.85
CA CYS A 104 -1.34 -10.34 27.40
C CYS A 104 -1.88 -8.96 27.00
N MET A 105 -3.00 -8.53 27.58
CA MET A 105 -3.59 -7.21 27.34
C MET A 105 -2.65 -6.08 27.73
N ALA A 106 -2.03 -6.14 28.91
CA ALA A 106 -1.08 -5.14 29.38
C ALA A 106 0.10 -4.99 28.42
N ASN A 107 0.67 -6.11 27.96
CA ASN A 107 1.75 -6.12 26.98
C ASN A 107 1.33 -5.52 25.63
N MET A 108 0.13 -5.87 25.14
CA MET A 108 -0.41 -5.30 23.90
C MET A 108 -0.65 -3.80 24.03
N SER A 109 -1.28 -3.35 25.12
CA SER A 109 -1.53 -1.93 25.41
C SER A 109 -0.23 -1.14 25.51
N PHE A 110 0.79 -1.68 26.17
CA PHE A 110 2.10 -1.04 26.27
C PHE A 110 2.79 -0.95 24.90
N GLY A 111 2.69 -1.99 24.07
CA GLY A 111 3.16 -1.99 22.69
C GLY A 111 2.49 -0.90 21.84
N LEU A 112 1.15 -0.83 21.88
CA LEU A 112 0.37 0.20 21.18
C LEU A 112 0.72 1.61 21.66
N PHE A 113 0.89 1.81 22.97
CA PHE A 113 1.29 3.11 23.51
C PHE A 113 2.67 3.55 22.99
N LYS A 114 3.65 2.64 22.94
CA LYS A 114 4.97 2.92 22.36
C LYS A 114 4.85 3.30 20.87
N ALA A 115 4.08 2.54 20.09
CA ALA A 115 3.85 2.82 18.68
C ALA A 115 3.17 4.18 18.47
N PHE A 116 2.16 4.50 19.29
CA PHE A 116 1.48 5.79 19.28
C PHE A 116 2.43 6.95 19.56
N LYS A 117 3.26 6.85 20.61
CA LYS A 117 4.26 7.88 20.95
C LYS A 117 5.26 8.07 19.82
N TYR A 118 5.76 6.98 19.25
CA TYR A 118 6.66 7.02 18.10
C TYR A 118 6.02 7.74 16.90
N MET A 119 4.79 7.34 16.52
CA MET A 119 4.08 7.93 15.40
C MET A 119 3.76 9.42 15.63
N LYS A 120 3.33 9.80 16.84
CA LYS A 120 3.10 11.19 17.22
C LYS A 120 4.36 12.04 17.02
N ASN A 121 5.52 11.53 17.42
CA ASN A 121 6.79 12.24 17.28
C ASN A 121 7.17 12.41 15.80
N MET A 122 7.01 11.38 14.97
CA MET A 122 7.23 11.46 13.52
C MET A 122 6.34 12.52 12.87
N VAL A 123 5.05 12.56 13.24
CA VAL A 123 4.12 13.58 12.71
C VAL A 123 4.53 14.99 13.12
N VAL A 124 5.05 15.20 14.33
CA VAL A 124 5.53 16.52 14.76
C VAL A 124 6.77 16.93 13.95
N GLN A 125 7.72 16.01 13.75
CA GLN A 125 8.92 16.28 12.94
C GLN A 125 8.56 16.60 11.48
N GLU A 126 7.65 15.84 10.89
CA GLU A 126 7.20 16.08 9.51
C GLU A 126 6.50 17.44 9.36
N LYS A 127 5.69 17.84 10.34
CA LYS A 127 5.06 19.17 10.34
C LYS A 127 6.08 20.30 10.40
N GLU A 128 7.11 20.16 11.21
CA GLU A 128 8.19 21.15 11.30
C GLU A 128 8.96 21.24 9.97
N HIS A 129 9.31 20.11 9.38
CA HIS A 129 9.98 20.07 8.07
C HIS A 129 9.11 20.71 6.97
N SER A 130 7.80 20.44 6.97
CA SER A 130 6.84 21.04 6.05
C SER A 130 6.75 22.57 6.20
N LEU A 131 6.78 23.09 7.43
CA LEU A 131 6.81 24.54 7.69
C LEU A 131 8.10 25.18 7.15
N GLN A 132 9.25 24.53 7.36
CA GLN A 132 10.52 25.03 6.84
C GLN A 132 10.53 25.06 5.31
N LEU A 133 10.07 23.99 4.67
CA LEU A 133 9.98 23.93 3.21
C LEU A 133 9.03 25.00 2.65
N THR A 134 7.90 25.24 3.31
CA THR A 134 6.95 26.29 2.93
C THR A 134 7.58 27.68 2.98
N LYS A 135 8.41 27.96 3.99
CA LYS A 135 9.17 29.22 4.08
C LYS A 135 10.16 29.37 2.93
N ILE A 136 10.91 28.31 2.62
CA ILE A 136 11.87 28.31 1.51
C ILE A 136 11.16 28.53 0.17
N ILE A 137 10.06 27.83 -0.08
CA ILE A 137 9.25 27.99 -1.30
C ILE A 137 8.72 29.42 -1.44
N SER A 138 8.27 30.03 -0.35
CA SER A 138 7.75 31.40 -0.37
C SER A 138 8.86 32.42 -0.70
N ALA A 139 10.04 32.26 -0.08
CA ALA A 139 11.19 33.11 -0.34
C ALA A 139 11.70 32.97 -1.79
N GLU A 140 11.76 31.76 -2.31
CA GLU A 140 12.16 31.50 -3.70
C GLU A 140 11.13 32.06 -4.70
N LYS A 141 9.83 31.96 -4.38
CA LYS A 141 8.76 32.55 -5.19
C LYS A 141 8.86 34.08 -5.22
N GLU A 142 9.07 34.73 -4.08
CA GLU A 142 9.28 36.18 -4.02
C GLU A 142 10.50 36.61 -4.82
N ARG A 143 11.62 35.88 -4.69
CA ARG A 143 12.84 36.11 -5.47
C ARG A 143 12.57 35.99 -6.96
N SER A 144 11.85 34.95 -7.38
CA SER A 144 11.49 34.70 -8.78
C SER A 144 10.61 35.82 -9.34
N GLU A 145 9.59 36.25 -8.60
CA GLU A 145 8.71 37.36 -8.99
C GLU A 145 9.50 38.67 -9.11
N ASN A 146 10.44 38.95 -8.21
CA ASN A 146 11.30 40.13 -8.27
C ASN A 146 12.15 40.13 -9.55
N ILE A 147 12.81 39.00 -9.86
CA ILE A 147 13.60 38.84 -11.09
C ILE A 147 12.72 39.08 -12.32
N GLN A 148 11.52 38.49 -12.37
CA GLN A 148 10.61 38.67 -13.49
C GLN A 148 10.16 40.13 -13.66
N ARG A 149 9.87 40.84 -12.56
CA ARG A 149 9.56 42.27 -12.59
C ARG A 149 10.73 43.12 -13.09
N GLN A 150 11.96 42.79 -12.69
CA GLN A 150 13.16 43.50 -13.17
C GLN A 150 13.40 43.29 -14.66
N LEU A 151 13.26 42.05 -15.15
CA LEU A 151 13.41 41.73 -16.57
C LEU A 151 12.35 42.44 -17.42
N GLY A 152 11.09 42.47 -16.98
CA GLY A 152 10.03 43.20 -17.68
C GLY A 152 10.28 44.72 -17.78
N LYS A 153 10.82 45.34 -16.72
CA LYS A 153 11.22 46.75 -16.73
C LYS A 153 12.35 47.02 -17.73
N ARG A 154 13.36 46.14 -17.78
CA ARG A 154 14.49 46.26 -18.72
C ARG A 154 14.04 46.14 -20.18
N GLN A 155 13.22 45.14 -20.51
CA GLN A 155 12.69 44.98 -21.87
C GLN A 155 11.87 46.18 -22.32
N LYS A 156 11.06 46.78 -21.43
CA LYS A 156 10.29 47.99 -21.76
C LYS A 156 11.19 49.19 -22.07
N LEU A 157 12.28 49.35 -21.33
CA LEU A 157 13.26 50.43 -21.55
C LEU A 157 13.99 50.27 -22.89
N GLU A 158 14.41 49.05 -23.24
CA GLU A 158 15.03 48.75 -24.55
C GLU A 158 14.07 49.01 -25.72
N LYS A 159 12.76 48.79 -25.53
CA LYS A 159 11.75 49.05 -26.56
C LYS A 159 11.47 50.55 -26.78
N MET A 160 11.58 51.38 -25.74
CA MET A 160 11.50 52.84 -25.87
C MET A 160 12.74 53.42 -26.54
N ASN A 161 13.93 52.91 -26.18
CA ASN A 161 15.20 53.40 -26.74
C ASN A 161 15.44 52.97 -28.20
N SER A 162 14.74 51.95 -28.70
CA SER A 162 14.78 51.55 -30.12
C SER A 162 13.71 52.23 -30.99
N SER A 163 12.74 52.92 -30.39
CA SER A 163 11.67 53.62 -31.10
C SER A 163 12.01 55.06 -31.54
N ASP A 164 13.13 55.62 -31.08
CA ASP A 164 13.58 56.99 -31.41
C ASP A 164 14.48 57.09 -32.65
N LYS A 165 14.50 56.05 -33.49
CA LYS A 165 15.19 56.08 -34.78
C LYS A 165 14.27 55.69 -35.93
N LEU A 166 13.28 56.52 -36.23
CA LEU A 166 12.82 56.72 -37.60
C LEU A 166 12.32 58.16 -37.73
N ASP A 167 13.08 59.04 -38.39
CA ASP A 167 12.76 59.43 -39.76
C ASP A 167 13.81 60.38 -40.38
N VAL A 168 14.46 59.95 -41.47
CA VAL A 168 14.87 60.79 -42.62
C VAL A 168 14.83 59.88 -43.86
N SER A 169 13.72 59.95 -44.58
CA SER A 169 13.61 60.13 -46.05
C SER A 169 14.29 59.13 -47.01
N GLY A 170 13.45 58.39 -47.78
CA GLY A 170 13.69 58.09 -49.22
C GLY A 170 13.55 56.61 -49.68
N PRO A 171 12.94 56.30 -50.85
CA PRO A 171 12.22 55.03 -51.09
C PRO A 171 12.88 54.11 -52.17
N PRO A 172 12.17 53.13 -52.76
CA PRO A 172 12.15 51.70 -52.40
C PRO A 172 12.81 50.78 -53.47
N ALA A 173 13.28 49.58 -53.11
CA ALA A 173 13.17 48.38 -53.98
C ALA A 173 13.91 47.13 -53.44
N SER A 174 13.21 46.00 -53.59
CA SER A 174 13.73 44.70 -54.05
C SER A 174 14.39 43.74 -53.04
N ASN A 175 13.54 42.80 -52.63
CA ASN A 175 13.72 41.35 -52.65
C ASN A 175 14.66 40.65 -51.68
N GLY A 176 14.04 39.80 -50.85
CA GLY A 176 14.34 38.38 -50.90
C GLY A 176 14.63 37.71 -49.56
N ALA A 177 13.59 37.13 -48.95
CA ALA A 177 13.59 35.86 -48.19
C ALA A 177 12.29 35.78 -47.36
N GLN A 178 11.19 35.39 -48.01
CA GLN A 178 10.56 34.06 -47.86
C GLN A 178 9.80 33.85 -46.54
N ASN A 179 8.52 34.23 -46.61
CA ASN A 179 7.32 33.48 -46.21
C ASN A 179 7.30 32.73 -44.86
N SER A 180 6.53 33.33 -43.93
CA SER A 180 5.50 32.63 -43.11
C SER A 180 4.49 31.90 -44.04
N PRO A 181 3.63 30.92 -43.62
CA PRO A 181 2.85 30.97 -42.38
C PRO A 181 2.46 29.61 -41.72
N ASP A 182 1.78 29.74 -40.59
CA ASP A 182 0.93 28.75 -39.92
C ASP A 182 0.02 27.92 -40.87
N LYS A 183 -0.37 26.73 -40.39
CA LYS A 183 -1.78 26.22 -40.27
C LYS A 183 -2.04 24.80 -40.84
N LEU A 184 -2.48 23.93 -39.92
CA LEU A 184 -3.44 22.80 -40.03
C LEU A 184 -3.18 21.55 -40.90
N ALA A 185 -3.92 20.51 -40.48
CA ALA A 185 -4.20 19.21 -41.10
C ALA A 185 -3.10 18.16 -40.88
N GLY A 186 -3.33 17.05 -40.16
CA GLY A 186 -4.51 16.19 -40.25
C GLY A 186 -4.23 15.10 -41.28
N ARG A 187 -3.74 13.94 -40.84
CA ARG A 187 -3.78 12.68 -41.61
C ARG A 187 -3.66 11.46 -40.69
N ASP A 188 -4.79 10.80 -40.46
CA ASP A 188 -4.92 9.42 -39.99
C ASP A 188 -4.34 8.42 -41.02
N PRO A 189 -4.22 7.10 -40.73
CA PRO A 189 -5.41 6.23 -40.76
C PRO A 189 -5.45 5.12 -39.71
N ALA A 190 -6.67 4.72 -39.39
CA ALA A 190 -7.05 3.53 -38.66
C ALA A 190 -6.49 2.22 -39.26
N SER A 191 -6.33 1.18 -38.43
CA SER A 191 -6.44 -0.21 -38.88
C SER A 191 -7.01 -1.16 -37.81
N THR A 192 -8.30 -1.44 -37.97
CA THR A 192 -8.93 -2.77 -38.09
C THR A 192 -8.72 -3.86 -37.01
N LYS A 193 -9.78 -4.03 -36.19
CA LYS A 193 -10.66 -5.22 -36.08
C LYS A 193 -10.12 -6.53 -35.46
N ALA A 194 -10.90 -6.97 -34.46
CA ALA A 194 -10.87 -8.24 -33.72
C ALA A 194 -11.09 -9.51 -34.56
N THR A 195 -10.66 -10.67 -34.04
CA THR A 195 -11.41 -11.94 -34.18
C THR A 195 -11.25 -12.87 -32.98
N ASN A 196 -12.33 -13.59 -32.67
CA ASN A 196 -12.61 -14.45 -31.52
C ASN A 196 -12.00 -15.87 -31.58
N ARG A 197 -11.83 -16.45 -30.37
CA ARG A 197 -12.10 -17.83 -29.87
C ARG A 197 -11.82 -19.06 -30.76
N VAL A 198 -11.17 -20.07 -30.15
CA VAL A 198 -11.64 -21.48 -30.13
C VAL A 198 -11.26 -22.14 -28.78
N VAL A 199 -12.19 -22.95 -28.27
CA VAL A 199 -12.18 -23.80 -27.06
C VAL A 199 -11.68 -25.19 -27.42
N GLU A 200 -10.95 -25.87 -26.53
CA GLU A 200 -11.04 -27.34 -26.42
C GLU A 200 -11.07 -27.81 -24.95
N GLN A 201 -12.01 -28.72 -24.67
CA GLN A 201 -12.22 -29.43 -23.42
C GLN A 201 -11.33 -30.68 -23.33
N GLY A 202 -10.93 -31.04 -22.10
CA GLY A 202 -10.40 -32.37 -21.79
C GLY A 202 -10.57 -32.71 -20.30
N LYS A 203 -11.42 -33.73 -20.05
CA LYS A 203 -11.80 -34.44 -18.80
C LYS A 203 -10.57 -34.99 -18.02
N SER A 204 -10.56 -35.48 -16.77
CA SER A 204 -11.43 -35.71 -15.60
C SER A 204 -10.54 -36.36 -14.51
N GLU A 205 -11.11 -36.71 -13.35
CA GLU A 205 -10.54 -37.46 -12.19
C GLU A 205 -9.94 -36.55 -11.10
N GLY A 206 -10.36 -36.55 -9.82
CA GLY A 206 -11.18 -37.45 -9.03
C GLY A 206 -10.46 -37.71 -7.70
N CYS A 207 -10.68 -36.91 -6.66
CA CYS A 207 -10.15 -37.20 -5.32
C CYS A 207 -11.31 -37.63 -4.41
N LEU A 208 -11.42 -38.94 -4.25
CA LEU A 208 -12.42 -39.61 -3.42
C LEU A 208 -12.13 -39.40 -1.93
N THR A 209 -13.22 -39.13 -1.23
CA THR A 209 -13.39 -39.29 0.21
C THR A 209 -13.17 -40.74 0.63
N SER A 210 -12.39 -40.95 1.69
CA SER A 210 -12.45 -42.12 2.57
C SER A 210 -12.80 -41.59 3.96
N GLY A 211 -13.81 -42.05 4.70
CA GLY A 211 -14.40 -43.37 4.70
C GLY A 211 -14.28 -43.95 6.12
N TYR A 212 -15.07 -43.40 7.05
CA TYR A 212 -15.30 -43.99 8.37
C TYR A 212 -15.96 -45.36 8.19
N ARG A 213 -15.37 -46.43 8.75
CA ARG A 213 -16.07 -47.69 8.95
C ARG A 213 -15.96 -48.10 10.42
N ARG A 214 -17.13 -48.37 11.00
CA ARG A 214 -17.33 -49.13 12.25
C ARG A 214 -16.85 -50.56 12.06
#